data_AF-A0A285CBV2-F1
#
_entry.id   AF-A0A285CBV2-F1
#
_cell.length_a   1.000
_cell.length_b   1.000
_cell.length_c   1.000
_cell.angle_alpha   90.00
_cell.angle_beta   90.00
_cell.angle_gamma   90.00
#
_symmetry.space_group_name_H-M   'P 1'
#
loop_
_entity.id
_entity.type
_entity.pdbx_description
1 polymer ?
#
loop_
_entity_poly.entity_id
_entity_poly.type
_entity_poly.pdbx_seq_one_letter_code
_entity_poly.pdbx_strand_id
1 'polypeptide(L)'
;MSAPVSSSRVGGWLIGARTGRSGPGRAPGRGAETPGSAVRTRRPGRARAWAELLRLPALFTVPGDVLAGAAATSARANSRTLLAIGSSLCLYEAGMALNDWADRTEDAAERPHRPIPSGRIRPAEALTAACALTAAGLTLAARAGRPALAVAAPLAATVWAYDLALKHTPAGPVAMAAARGLDLLLGAAATTGRAREAIPSAALLGTHTLAVTTVSRQETRNGSPLPPLAALAATALLTRLITPRLPAGRGPAAAPGLAGNPASGPIDSDLSPSTTPAPTQITQAAAEAVPRRLVGAAVSAAASRGARGTLRGLRTTPAGRPALMRGPRAATHGLPATRAATHGLPATRAATHGLPATRATTTAGTALRTSATAALRTTLSAAYAATVVRPYFHAALNPSPPLTQRAVGSGIRATIPLQAALAARSGARTGALLVAALAPLGRKFARKVSVT
;
A
#
# COMPACT_ATOMS: atom_id res chain seq x y z
N MET A 1 29.04 37.14 7.01
CA MET A 1 29.76 35.84 7.09
C MET A 1 28.71 34.74 7.13
N SER A 2 28.47 34.14 5.97
CA SER A 2 27.37 33.19 5.73
C SER A 2 27.84 31.77 6.01
N ALA A 3 27.22 31.09 6.98
CA ALA A 3 27.48 29.69 7.28
C ALA A 3 26.74 28.77 6.27
N PRO A 4 27.33 27.66 5.82
CA PRO A 4 26.69 26.77 4.87
C PRO A 4 25.63 25.91 5.58
N VAL A 5 24.40 25.96 5.08
CA VAL A 5 23.27 25.13 5.53
C VAL A 5 23.45 23.72 4.93
N SER A 6 23.83 22.76 5.77
CA SER A 6 23.89 21.33 5.43
C SER A 6 22.47 20.79 5.19
N SER A 7 22.17 20.41 3.95
CA SER A 7 20.87 19.90 3.52
C SER A 7 21.06 18.55 2.84
N SER A 8 20.69 17.44 3.49
CA SER A 8 20.63 16.12 2.82
C SER A 8 20.22 14.95 3.72
N ARG A 9 19.04 14.38 3.44
CA ARG A 9 18.74 12.92 3.49
C ARG A 9 17.24 12.70 3.28
N VAL A 10 16.84 12.49 2.03
CA VAL A 10 15.61 11.80 1.66
C VAL A 10 15.98 10.95 0.44
N GLY A 11 16.17 9.64 0.61
CA GLY A 11 16.39 8.78 -0.57
C GLY A 11 17.28 7.54 -0.42
N GLY A 12 17.69 7.14 0.78
CA GLY A 12 18.59 5.98 0.98
C GLY A 12 18.11 5.01 2.05
N TRP A 13 17.25 4.04 1.71
CA TRP A 13 16.76 3.05 2.67
C TRP A 13 17.32 1.65 2.42
N LEU A 14 18.37 1.28 3.17
CA LEU A 14 18.55 0.02 3.91
C LEU A 14 19.97 -0.05 4.54
N ILE A 15 19.99 -0.03 5.87
CA ILE A 15 20.93 -0.68 6.81
C ILE A 15 22.44 -0.40 6.64
N GLY A 16 22.98 0.37 7.58
CA GLY A 16 24.41 0.47 7.86
C GLY A 16 24.68 1.22 9.16
N ALA A 17 24.16 0.72 10.28
CA ALA A 17 24.56 1.22 11.60
C ALA A 17 25.98 0.71 11.90
N ARG A 18 26.99 1.59 11.84
CA ARG A 18 28.27 1.37 12.50
C ARG A 18 28.35 2.26 13.73
N THR A 19 28.33 1.63 14.89
CA THR A 19 28.75 2.19 16.18
C THR A 19 30.26 2.41 16.13
N GLY A 20 30.69 3.67 15.98
CA GLY A 20 32.09 4.04 16.17
C GLY A 20 32.41 4.07 17.66
N ARG A 21 33.18 3.09 18.15
CA ARG A 21 33.77 3.10 19.48
C ARG A 21 35.08 3.87 19.39
N SER A 22 35.12 5.06 19.96
CA SER A 22 36.31 5.89 20.10
C SER A 22 37.22 5.32 21.20
N GLY A 23 38.41 4.86 20.84
CA GLY A 23 39.53 4.59 21.76
C GLY A 23 40.62 5.66 21.58
N PRO A 24 41.34 6.06 22.65
CA PRO A 24 42.25 7.19 22.61
C PRO A 24 43.61 6.82 21.98
N GLY A 25 44.28 7.85 21.47
CA GLY A 25 45.41 7.77 20.55
C GLY A 25 46.74 7.31 21.13
N ARG A 26 47.65 6.99 20.19
CA ARG A 26 49.10 6.89 20.41
C ARG A 26 49.82 7.40 19.15
N ALA A 27 50.87 8.19 19.37
CA ALA A 27 51.62 8.98 18.40
C ALA A 27 52.39 8.15 17.35
N PRO A 28 52.78 8.73 16.19
CA PRO A 28 53.47 8.00 15.13
C PRO A 28 54.99 7.96 15.35
N GLY A 29 55.55 6.74 15.39
CA GLY A 29 56.98 6.49 15.23
C GLY A 29 57.36 6.52 13.75
N ARG A 30 58.43 7.24 13.42
CA ARG A 30 59.04 7.30 12.08
C ARG A 30 59.74 5.98 11.78
N GLY A 31 59.32 5.30 10.72
CA GLY A 31 60.00 4.15 10.12
C GLY A 31 59.86 4.25 8.61
N ALA A 32 60.98 4.12 7.91
CA ALA A 32 61.08 4.23 6.46
C ALA A 32 60.34 3.07 5.75
N GLU A 33 59.52 3.38 4.74
CA GLU A 33 58.94 2.37 3.85
C GLU A 33 59.21 2.70 2.37
N THR A 34 59.69 1.68 1.69
CA THR A 34 60.13 1.55 0.31
C THR A 34 58.97 1.79 -0.69
N PRO A 35 59.20 2.40 -1.87
CA PRO A 35 58.14 2.58 -2.87
C PRO A 35 57.96 1.28 -3.66
N GLY A 36 56.98 0.47 -3.31
CA GLY A 36 56.76 -0.80 -4.00
C GLY A 36 55.50 -1.54 -3.61
N SER A 37 54.38 -1.17 -4.23
CA SER A 37 53.25 -2.05 -4.57
C SER A 37 52.05 -1.15 -4.86
N ALA A 38 51.78 -0.92 -6.14
CA ALA A 38 50.47 -0.43 -6.55
C ALA A 38 49.42 -1.40 -5.98
N VAL A 39 48.76 -0.99 -4.89
CA VAL A 39 47.59 -1.67 -4.36
C VAL A 39 46.54 -1.57 -5.45
N ARG A 40 46.54 -2.56 -6.35
CA ARG A 40 45.50 -2.79 -7.32
C ARG A 40 44.30 -3.23 -6.51
N THR A 41 43.62 -2.26 -5.90
CA THR A 41 42.38 -2.47 -5.16
C THR A 41 41.47 -3.26 -6.10
N ARG A 42 41.24 -4.53 -5.75
CA ARG A 42 40.31 -5.40 -6.48
C ARG A 42 39.02 -4.60 -6.58
N ARG A 43 38.69 -4.11 -7.79
CA ARG A 43 37.41 -3.45 -8.05
C ARG A 43 36.35 -4.40 -7.52
N PRO A 44 35.54 -4.04 -6.49
CA PRO A 44 34.41 -4.88 -6.12
C PRO A 44 33.62 -5.15 -7.39
N GLY A 45 33.34 -6.43 -7.66
CA GLY A 45 32.85 -6.87 -8.96
C GLY A 45 31.66 -6.04 -9.42
N ARG A 46 31.61 -5.69 -10.71
CA ARG A 46 30.54 -4.87 -11.31
C ARG A 46 29.13 -5.32 -10.90
N ALA A 47 28.91 -6.62 -10.72
CA ALA A 47 27.67 -7.19 -10.19
C ALA A 47 27.31 -6.72 -8.77
N ARG A 48 28.29 -6.60 -7.85
CA ARG A 48 28.07 -6.06 -6.50
C ARG A 48 27.69 -4.58 -6.55
N ALA A 49 28.31 -3.81 -7.45
CA ALA A 49 27.95 -2.40 -7.64
C ALA A 49 26.50 -2.25 -8.13
N TRP A 50 26.05 -3.11 -9.05
CA TRP A 50 24.65 -3.14 -9.48
C TRP A 50 23.71 -3.60 -8.38
N ALA A 51 24.07 -4.61 -7.59
CA ALA A 51 23.27 -5.06 -6.45
C ALA A 51 23.12 -3.97 -5.35
N GLU A 52 24.17 -3.18 -5.13
CA GLU A 52 24.16 -2.01 -4.24
C GLU A 52 23.24 -0.91 -4.80
N LEU A 53 23.33 -0.60 -6.10
CA LEU A 53 22.52 0.43 -6.77
C LEU A 53 21.02 0.06 -6.80
N LEU A 54 20.71 -1.20 -7.13
CA LEU A 54 19.34 -1.73 -7.18
C LEU A 54 18.76 -2.07 -5.80
N ARG A 55 19.54 -1.92 -4.72
CA ARG A 55 19.13 -2.16 -3.33
C ARG A 55 18.29 -3.45 -3.18
N LEU A 56 18.80 -4.57 -3.72
CA LEU A 56 18.07 -5.85 -3.84
C LEU A 56 17.25 -6.29 -2.60
N PRO A 57 17.68 -6.05 -1.34
CA PRO A 57 16.85 -6.43 -0.19
C PRO A 57 15.51 -5.68 -0.09
N ALA A 58 15.37 -4.51 -0.72
CA ALA A 58 14.15 -3.72 -0.71
C ALA A 58 13.05 -4.30 -1.62
N LEU A 59 13.44 -5.09 -2.63
CA LEU A 59 12.52 -5.74 -3.57
C LEU A 59 11.45 -6.58 -2.90
N PHE A 60 11.72 -7.16 -1.73
CA PHE A 60 10.78 -8.01 -1.02
C PHE A 60 9.56 -7.25 -0.46
N THR A 61 9.59 -5.92 -0.42
CA THR A 61 8.48 -5.09 0.05
C THR A 61 7.49 -4.72 -1.06
N VAL A 62 7.91 -4.87 -2.32
CA VAL A 62 7.21 -4.34 -3.49
C VAL A 62 6.07 -5.26 -3.94
N PRO A 63 6.27 -6.60 -4.09
CA PRO A 63 5.18 -7.51 -4.48
C PRO A 63 3.98 -7.49 -3.54
N GLY A 64 4.17 -7.08 -2.28
CA GLY A 64 3.10 -6.96 -1.29
C GLY A 64 2.00 -5.98 -1.69
N ASP A 65 2.32 -4.91 -2.42
CA ASP A 65 1.31 -3.94 -2.90
C ASP A 65 0.41 -4.57 -3.95
N VAL A 66 1.02 -5.16 -4.98
CA VAL A 66 0.32 -5.82 -6.08
C VAL A 66 -0.57 -6.96 -5.55
N LEU A 67 -0.06 -7.75 -4.61
CA LEU A 67 -0.82 -8.84 -3.97
C LEU A 67 -1.98 -8.32 -3.12
N ALA A 68 -1.77 -7.24 -2.35
CA ALA A 68 -2.85 -6.60 -1.59
C ALA A 68 -3.93 -6.00 -2.51
N GLY A 69 -3.53 -5.46 -3.66
CA GLY A 69 -4.43 -4.96 -4.70
C GLY A 69 -5.25 -6.06 -5.35
N ALA A 70 -4.60 -7.16 -5.74
CA ALA A 70 -5.29 -8.34 -6.27
C ALA A 70 -6.31 -8.90 -5.26
N ALA A 71 -5.90 -9.03 -4.00
CA ALA A 71 -6.77 -9.46 -2.90
C ALA A 71 -8.00 -8.55 -2.72
N ALA A 72 -7.85 -7.24 -2.91
CA ALA A 72 -8.94 -6.28 -2.77
C ALA A 72 -10.09 -6.48 -3.77
N THR A 73 -9.85 -7.18 -4.88
CA THR A 73 -10.86 -7.48 -5.90
C THR A 73 -11.62 -8.79 -5.64
N SER A 74 -11.37 -9.46 -4.51
CA SER A 74 -11.92 -10.79 -4.16
C SER A 74 -11.64 -11.89 -5.20
N ALA A 75 -10.73 -11.65 -6.14
CA ALA A 75 -10.32 -12.61 -7.16
C ALA A 75 -9.04 -13.34 -6.73
N ARG A 76 -8.85 -14.56 -7.26
CA ARG A 76 -7.60 -15.30 -7.09
C ARG A 76 -6.52 -14.66 -7.98
N ALA A 77 -5.29 -14.63 -7.47
CA ALA A 77 -4.13 -14.22 -8.27
C ALA A 77 -4.00 -15.12 -9.50
N ASN A 78 -3.69 -14.52 -10.64
CA ASN A 78 -3.60 -15.20 -11.93
C ASN A 78 -2.33 -14.76 -12.69
N SER A 79 -2.16 -15.23 -13.93
CA SER A 79 -0.98 -14.90 -14.75
C SER A 79 -0.82 -13.41 -15.00
N ARG A 80 -1.91 -12.64 -15.11
CA ARG A 80 -1.85 -11.17 -15.23
C ARG A 80 -1.39 -10.51 -13.93
N THR A 81 -1.76 -11.07 -12.77
CA THR A 81 -1.21 -10.64 -11.47
C THR A 81 0.30 -10.85 -11.43
N LEU A 82 0.82 -11.96 -11.97
CA LEU A 82 2.27 -12.21 -12.05
C LEU A 82 2.97 -11.19 -12.97
N LEU A 83 2.37 -10.86 -14.12
CA LEU A 83 2.88 -9.80 -15.00
C LEU A 83 2.89 -8.43 -14.29
N ALA A 84 1.88 -8.13 -13.47
CA ALA A 84 1.84 -6.92 -12.67
C ALA A 84 2.92 -6.90 -11.57
N ILE A 85 3.22 -8.03 -10.94
CA ILE A 85 4.36 -8.15 -10.01
C ILE A 85 5.66 -7.85 -10.76
N GLY A 86 5.86 -8.43 -11.94
CA GLY A 86 7.02 -8.14 -12.79
C GLY A 86 7.11 -6.66 -13.18
N SER A 87 5.99 -6.05 -13.56
CA SER A 87 5.89 -4.61 -13.86
C SER A 87 6.27 -3.76 -12.65
N SER A 88 5.73 -4.06 -11.48
CA SER A 88 5.98 -3.36 -10.22
C SER A 88 7.45 -3.43 -9.82
N LEU A 89 8.07 -4.61 -9.91
CA LEU A 89 9.50 -4.79 -9.67
C LEU A 89 10.36 -3.98 -10.66
N CYS A 90 10.02 -4.00 -11.95
CA CYS A 90 10.75 -3.21 -12.96
C CYS A 90 10.63 -1.70 -12.69
N LEU A 91 9.42 -1.19 -12.39
CA LEU A 91 9.21 0.23 -12.11
C LEU A 91 9.86 0.69 -10.81
N TYR A 92 9.87 -0.18 -9.79
CA TYR A 92 10.62 0.08 -8.55
C TYR A 92 12.11 0.22 -8.85
N GLU A 93 12.70 -0.74 -9.55
CA GLU A 93 14.13 -0.73 -9.87
C GLU A 93 14.52 0.40 -10.83
N ALA A 94 13.62 0.79 -11.73
CA ALA A 94 13.78 1.99 -12.54
C ALA A 94 13.92 3.24 -11.67
N GLY A 95 13.06 3.38 -10.65
CA GLY A 95 13.14 4.48 -9.68
C GLY A 95 14.42 4.43 -8.85
N MET A 96 14.89 3.24 -8.44
CA MET A 96 16.15 3.09 -7.73
C MET A 96 17.35 3.60 -8.54
N ALA A 97 17.43 3.18 -9.80
CA ALA A 97 18.49 3.62 -10.71
C ALA A 97 18.38 5.12 -11.06
N LEU A 98 17.16 5.61 -11.27
CA LEU A 98 16.90 7.02 -11.58
C LEU A 98 17.22 7.93 -10.39
N ASN A 99 16.88 7.52 -9.16
CA ASN A 99 17.17 8.26 -7.95
C ASN A 99 18.67 8.46 -7.78
N ASP A 100 19.46 7.37 -7.84
CA ASP A 100 20.91 7.45 -7.70
C ASP A 100 21.55 8.23 -8.86
N TRP A 101 20.99 8.15 -10.07
CA TRP A 101 21.41 9.02 -11.18
C TRP A 101 21.14 10.50 -10.89
N ALA A 102 19.94 10.84 -10.40
CA ALA A 102 19.55 12.21 -10.08
C ALA A 102 20.40 12.79 -8.95
N ASP A 103 20.70 11.99 -7.91
CA ASP A 103 21.46 12.41 -6.72
C ASP A 103 22.98 12.40 -6.92
N ARG A 104 23.48 12.00 -8.09
CA ARG A 104 24.93 11.76 -8.33
C ARG A 104 25.87 12.88 -7.90
N THR A 105 25.46 14.14 -8.01
CA THR A 105 26.27 15.31 -7.62
C THR A 105 26.29 15.51 -6.10
N GLU A 106 25.14 15.34 -5.45
CA GLU A 106 25.01 15.38 -3.99
C GLU A 106 25.74 14.19 -3.35
N ASP A 107 25.53 13.00 -3.90
CA ASP A 107 26.21 11.78 -3.47
C ASP A 107 27.73 11.85 -3.67
N ALA A 108 28.23 12.59 -4.67
CA ALA A 108 29.67 12.79 -4.83
C ALA A 108 30.28 13.63 -3.70
N ALA A 109 29.55 14.61 -3.18
CA ALA A 109 30.02 15.44 -2.06
C ALA A 109 29.94 14.69 -0.73
N GLU A 110 28.88 13.90 -0.49
CA GLU A 110 28.59 13.34 0.83
C GLU A 110 28.95 11.87 1.00
N ARG A 111 28.90 11.11 -0.09
CA ARG A 111 29.04 9.66 -0.10
C ARG A 111 29.83 9.21 -1.34
N PRO A 112 31.10 9.62 -1.46
CA PRO A 112 31.90 9.37 -2.67
C PRO A 112 32.10 7.87 -2.97
N HIS A 113 31.87 6.99 -1.99
CA HIS A 113 31.93 5.54 -2.16
C HIS A 113 30.74 4.92 -2.91
N ARG A 114 29.64 5.67 -3.15
CA ARG A 114 28.46 5.14 -3.86
C ARG A 114 28.78 4.74 -5.30
N PRO A 115 28.04 3.77 -5.91
CA PRO A 115 28.41 3.18 -7.20
C PRO A 115 28.65 4.17 -8.34
N ILE A 116 27.85 5.23 -8.44
CA ILE A 116 27.98 6.25 -9.50
C ILE A 116 29.14 7.22 -9.20
N PRO A 117 29.21 7.92 -8.05
CA PRO A 117 30.34 8.80 -7.75
C PRO A 117 31.71 8.12 -7.71
N SER A 118 31.76 6.87 -7.24
CA SER A 118 33.00 6.07 -7.22
C SER A 118 33.45 5.58 -8.61
N GLY A 119 32.67 5.84 -9.66
CA GLY A 119 32.97 5.42 -11.03
C GLY A 119 32.80 3.92 -11.30
N ARG A 120 32.23 3.16 -10.34
CA ARG A 120 31.94 1.72 -10.52
C ARG A 120 30.81 1.48 -11.54
N ILE A 121 29.90 2.44 -11.67
CA ILE A 121 28.82 2.48 -12.68
C ILE A 121 28.82 3.87 -13.31
N ARG A 122 28.78 3.95 -14.65
CA ARG A 122 28.72 5.24 -15.36
C ARG A 122 27.32 5.85 -15.22
N PRO A 123 27.17 7.18 -15.11
CA PRO A 123 25.85 7.82 -15.06
C PRO A 123 24.96 7.44 -16.25
N ALA A 124 25.52 7.35 -17.46
CA ALA A 124 24.78 6.92 -18.64
C ALA A 124 24.22 5.49 -18.50
N GLU A 125 24.98 4.56 -17.89
CA GLU A 125 24.53 3.19 -17.66
C GLU A 125 23.34 3.13 -16.69
N ALA A 126 23.37 3.93 -15.63
CA ALA A 126 22.28 4.03 -14.66
C ALA A 126 21.00 4.60 -15.30
N LEU A 127 21.13 5.67 -16.10
CA LEU A 127 19.98 6.26 -16.81
C LEU A 127 19.41 5.31 -17.86
N THR A 128 20.26 4.63 -18.64
CA THR A 128 19.82 3.62 -19.61
C THR A 128 19.09 2.47 -18.91
N ALA A 129 19.60 2.00 -17.76
CA ALA A 129 18.91 0.98 -16.96
C ALA A 129 17.53 1.47 -16.47
N ALA A 130 17.43 2.71 -15.96
CA ALA A 130 16.17 3.29 -15.54
C ALA A 130 15.14 3.35 -16.69
N CYS A 131 15.55 3.80 -17.88
CA CYS A 131 14.71 3.83 -19.07
C CYS A 131 14.29 2.42 -19.52
N ALA A 132 15.24 1.48 -19.58
CA ALA A 132 14.97 0.10 -20.02
C ALA A 132 14.03 -0.64 -19.06
N LEU A 133 14.24 -0.49 -17.75
CA LEU A 133 13.37 -1.06 -16.73
C LEU A 133 11.98 -0.41 -16.75
N THR A 134 11.88 0.90 -16.98
CA THR A 134 10.59 1.58 -17.18
C THR A 134 9.84 1.00 -18.38
N ALA A 135 10.51 0.85 -19.52
CA ALA A 135 9.93 0.30 -20.74
C ALA A 135 9.50 -1.18 -20.57
N ALA A 136 10.33 -1.99 -19.91
CA ALA A 136 10.01 -3.37 -19.57
C ALA A 136 8.78 -3.45 -18.67
N GLY A 137 8.72 -2.60 -17.63
CA GLY A 137 7.57 -2.53 -16.72
C GLY A 137 6.27 -2.19 -17.45
N LEU A 138 6.27 -1.14 -18.26
CA LEU A 138 5.10 -0.74 -19.06
C LEU A 138 4.69 -1.83 -20.07
N THR A 139 5.66 -2.54 -20.66
CA THR A 139 5.38 -3.66 -21.56
C THR A 139 4.71 -4.82 -20.83
N LEU A 140 5.20 -5.19 -19.63
CA LEU A 140 4.58 -6.21 -18.79
C LEU A 140 3.15 -5.82 -18.38
N ALA A 141 2.93 -4.55 -18.02
CA ALA A 141 1.61 -4.02 -17.72
C ALA A 141 0.67 -4.06 -18.95
N ALA A 142 1.17 -3.70 -20.14
CA ALA A 142 0.41 -3.80 -21.38
C ALA A 142 -0.01 -5.24 -21.68
N ARG A 143 0.88 -6.21 -21.46
CA ARG A 143 0.58 -7.65 -21.57
C ARG A 143 -0.39 -8.15 -20.52
N ALA A 144 -0.42 -7.54 -19.34
CA ALA A 144 -1.43 -7.81 -18.31
C ALA A 144 -2.81 -7.26 -18.69
N GLY A 145 -2.86 -6.20 -19.50
CA GLY A 145 -4.07 -5.67 -20.14
C GLY A 145 -4.17 -4.15 -20.09
N ARG A 146 -5.11 -3.58 -20.87
CA ARG A 146 -5.33 -2.12 -20.94
C ARG A 146 -5.56 -1.45 -19.57
N PRO A 147 -6.37 -2.01 -18.64
CA PRO A 147 -6.55 -1.41 -17.32
C PRO A 147 -5.26 -1.36 -16.51
N ALA A 148 -4.40 -2.39 -16.61
CA ALA A 148 -3.12 -2.42 -15.91
C ALA A 148 -2.17 -1.34 -16.47
N LEU A 149 -2.07 -1.24 -17.79
CA LEU A 149 -1.27 -0.19 -18.45
C LEU A 149 -1.75 1.22 -18.06
N ALA A 150 -3.06 1.44 -18.00
CA ALA A 150 -3.65 2.72 -17.60
C ALA A 150 -3.28 3.15 -16.16
N VAL A 151 -2.93 2.20 -15.29
CA VAL A 151 -2.42 2.48 -13.93
C VAL A 151 -0.89 2.52 -13.90
N ALA A 152 -0.20 1.66 -14.66
CA ALA A 152 1.25 1.61 -14.71
C ALA A 152 1.88 2.87 -15.34
N ALA A 153 1.23 3.48 -16.33
CA ALA A 153 1.70 4.71 -16.96
C ALA A 153 1.77 5.90 -15.98
N PRO A 154 0.70 6.28 -15.25
CA PRO A 154 0.79 7.33 -14.23
C PRO A 154 1.69 6.93 -13.05
N LEU A 155 1.83 5.64 -12.73
CA LEU A 155 2.81 5.17 -11.74
C LEU A 155 4.24 5.48 -12.20
N ALA A 156 4.61 5.10 -13.42
CA ALA A 156 5.92 5.39 -14.00
C ALA A 156 6.18 6.92 -14.05
N ALA A 157 5.20 7.71 -14.48
CA ALA A 157 5.30 9.16 -14.48
C ALA A 157 5.51 9.73 -13.06
N THR A 158 4.84 9.17 -12.05
CA THR A 158 5.00 9.58 -10.65
C THR A 158 6.40 9.24 -10.11
N VAL A 159 6.95 8.07 -10.45
CA VAL A 159 8.33 7.69 -10.10
C VAL A 159 9.33 8.69 -10.67
N TRP A 160 9.24 8.96 -11.97
CA TRP A 160 10.12 9.93 -12.64
C TRP A 160 9.97 11.36 -12.07
N ALA A 161 8.73 11.80 -11.84
CA ALA A 161 8.47 13.11 -11.26
C ALA A 161 9.02 13.22 -9.82
N TYR A 162 8.93 12.16 -9.03
CA TYR A 162 9.50 12.10 -7.69
C TYR A 162 11.02 12.26 -7.73
N ASP A 163 11.71 11.41 -8.51
CA ASP A 163 13.17 11.33 -8.52
C ASP A 163 13.84 12.57 -9.10
N LEU A 164 13.21 13.21 -10.10
CA LEU A 164 13.79 14.36 -10.81
C LEU A 164 13.41 15.73 -10.22
N ALA A 165 12.27 15.83 -9.52
CA ALA A 165 11.75 17.14 -9.12
C ALA A 165 11.12 17.15 -7.73
N LEU A 166 10.22 16.22 -7.42
CA LEU A 166 9.33 16.39 -6.26
C LEU A 166 9.97 16.02 -4.93
N LYS A 167 10.99 15.15 -4.89
CA LYS A 167 11.55 14.61 -3.63
C LYS A 167 12.12 15.68 -2.69
N HIS A 168 12.62 16.79 -3.23
CA HIS A 168 13.14 17.92 -2.42
C HIS A 168 12.06 18.95 -2.04
N THR A 169 10.86 18.83 -2.62
CA THR A 169 9.75 19.78 -2.42
C THR A 169 8.80 19.33 -1.30
N PRO A 170 7.89 20.21 -0.83
CA PRO A 170 6.76 19.81 0.03
C PRO A 170 5.87 18.69 -0.55
N ALA A 171 5.85 18.51 -1.88
CA ALA A 171 5.05 17.49 -2.55
C ALA A 171 5.69 16.09 -2.53
N GLY A 172 6.96 15.95 -2.13
CA GLY A 172 7.67 14.66 -2.11
C GLY A 172 6.93 13.53 -1.38
N PRO A 173 6.46 13.72 -0.13
CA PRO A 173 5.66 12.73 0.58
C PRO A 173 4.37 12.32 -0.13
N VAL A 174 3.72 13.27 -0.81
CA VAL A 174 2.47 13.01 -1.56
C VAL A 174 2.77 12.18 -2.81
N ALA A 175 3.84 12.50 -3.54
CA ALA A 175 4.26 11.73 -4.70
C ALA A 175 4.65 10.29 -4.33
N MET A 176 5.38 10.11 -3.22
CA MET A 176 5.72 8.77 -2.71
C MET A 176 4.47 7.98 -2.30
N ALA A 177 3.52 8.63 -1.60
CA ALA A 177 2.24 8.01 -1.25
C ALA A 177 1.40 7.63 -2.49
N ALA A 178 1.40 8.49 -3.51
CA ALA A 178 0.72 8.22 -4.78
C ALA A 178 1.36 7.04 -5.53
N ALA A 179 2.69 6.96 -5.57
CA ALA A 179 3.40 5.84 -6.19
C ALA A 179 3.02 4.50 -5.53
N ARG A 180 3.05 4.42 -4.19
CA ARG A 180 2.64 3.21 -3.46
C ARG A 180 1.16 2.87 -3.63
N GLY A 181 0.29 3.89 -3.65
CA GLY A 181 -1.13 3.70 -3.93
C GLY A 181 -1.39 3.16 -5.34
N LEU A 182 -0.74 3.73 -6.36
CA LEU A 182 -0.85 3.31 -7.76
C LEU A 182 -0.28 1.90 -7.98
N ASP A 183 0.79 1.53 -7.29
CA ASP A 183 1.36 0.17 -7.33
C ASP A 183 0.38 -0.90 -6.79
N LEU A 184 -0.35 -0.58 -5.71
CA LEU A 184 -1.44 -1.43 -5.23
C LEU A 184 -2.59 -1.50 -6.26
N LEU A 185 -3.00 -0.35 -6.82
CA LEU A 185 -4.05 -0.31 -7.83
C LEU A 185 -3.68 -1.09 -9.11
N LEU A 186 -2.40 -1.16 -9.46
CA LEU A 186 -1.89 -1.95 -10.59
C LEU A 186 -2.23 -3.44 -10.41
N GLY A 187 -2.07 -3.98 -9.20
CA GLY A 187 -2.44 -5.36 -8.89
C GLY A 187 -3.93 -5.65 -9.06
N ALA A 188 -4.78 -4.73 -8.63
CA ALA A 188 -6.23 -4.83 -8.82
C ALA A 188 -6.62 -4.75 -10.30
N ALA A 189 -6.07 -3.77 -11.01
CA ALA A 189 -6.32 -3.54 -12.43
C ALA A 189 -5.88 -4.72 -13.30
N ALA A 190 -4.73 -5.32 -13.02
CA ALA A 190 -4.24 -6.48 -13.76
C ALA A 190 -5.05 -7.76 -13.47
N THR A 191 -5.53 -7.93 -12.23
CA THR A 191 -6.21 -9.16 -11.83
C THR A 191 -7.62 -9.25 -12.40
N THR A 192 -8.41 -8.17 -12.31
CA THR A 192 -9.83 -8.17 -12.72
C THR A 192 -10.24 -7.02 -13.65
N GLY A 193 -9.34 -6.05 -13.92
CA GLY A 193 -9.68 -4.81 -14.61
C GLY A 193 -10.34 -3.75 -13.72
N ARG A 194 -10.62 -4.06 -12.44
CA ARG A 194 -11.44 -3.22 -11.55
C ARG A 194 -10.61 -2.53 -10.47
N ALA A 195 -9.76 -1.59 -10.88
CA ALA A 195 -8.92 -0.82 -9.96
C ALA A 195 -9.73 -0.10 -8.84
N ARG A 196 -10.98 0.30 -9.13
CA ARG A 196 -11.83 1.06 -8.21
C ARG A 196 -12.13 0.31 -6.90
N GLU A 197 -12.23 -1.02 -6.94
CA GLU A 197 -12.49 -1.86 -5.75
C GLU A 197 -11.33 -1.76 -4.73
N ALA A 198 -10.11 -1.49 -5.20
CA ALA A 198 -8.91 -1.39 -4.39
C ALA A 198 -8.59 0.02 -3.88
N ILE A 199 -9.35 1.06 -4.28
CA ILE A 199 -9.13 2.45 -3.85
C ILE A 199 -9.08 2.58 -2.30
N PRO A 200 -9.98 1.96 -1.52
CA PRO A 200 -9.89 2.05 -0.07
C PRO A 200 -8.57 1.47 0.49
N SER A 201 -8.08 0.36 -0.07
CA SER A 201 -6.80 -0.24 0.35
C SER A 201 -5.61 0.63 -0.09
N ALA A 202 -5.65 1.17 -1.30
CA ALA A 202 -4.65 2.11 -1.82
C ALA A 202 -4.56 3.38 -0.95
N ALA A 203 -5.70 3.92 -0.51
CA ALA A 203 -5.75 5.10 0.35
C ALA A 203 -5.16 4.83 1.76
N LEU A 204 -5.42 3.65 2.35
CA LEU A 204 -4.85 3.26 3.63
C LEU A 204 -3.32 3.09 3.55
N LEU A 205 -2.84 2.40 2.51
CA LEU A 205 -1.40 2.24 2.25
C LEU A 205 -0.72 3.59 1.94
N GLY A 206 -1.38 4.43 1.13
CA GLY A 206 -0.91 5.77 0.81
C GLY A 206 -0.82 6.66 2.04
N THR A 207 -1.78 6.57 2.96
CA THR A 207 -1.76 7.31 4.24
C THR A 207 -0.58 6.90 5.11
N HIS A 208 -0.32 5.59 5.24
CA HIS A 208 0.87 5.09 5.95
C HIS A 208 2.16 5.60 5.29
N THR A 209 2.25 5.49 3.96
CA THR A 209 3.41 5.94 3.19
C THR A 209 3.65 7.45 3.36
N LEU A 210 2.59 8.25 3.32
CA LEU A 210 2.64 9.69 3.54
C LEU A 210 3.21 9.99 4.94
N ALA A 211 2.68 9.34 5.98
CA ALA A 211 3.13 9.51 7.36
C ALA A 211 4.61 9.11 7.54
N VAL A 212 5.04 7.97 7.03
CA VAL A 212 6.45 7.54 7.11
C VAL A 212 7.36 8.52 6.38
N THR A 213 6.94 8.98 5.18
CA THR A 213 7.76 9.87 4.36
C THR A 213 7.83 11.28 4.97
N THR A 214 6.77 11.79 5.60
CA THR A 214 6.82 13.08 6.32
C THR A 214 7.73 13.02 7.55
N VAL A 215 7.70 11.92 8.31
CA VAL A 215 8.65 11.72 9.43
C VAL A 215 10.08 11.68 8.92
N SER A 216 10.35 11.00 7.78
CA SER A 216 11.70 10.90 7.21
C SER A 216 12.33 12.24 6.86
N ARG A 217 11.53 13.25 6.49
CA ARG A 217 12.05 14.58 6.16
C ARG A 217 12.59 15.35 7.36
N GLN A 218 12.24 14.93 8.58
CA GLN A 218 12.74 15.56 9.82
C GLN A 218 13.96 14.84 10.40
N GLU A 219 14.53 13.85 9.71
CA GLU A 219 15.72 13.14 10.21
C GLU A 219 16.98 14.02 10.28
N THR A 220 16.99 15.14 9.55
CA THR A 220 18.15 16.03 9.41
C THR A 220 17.95 17.41 10.03
N ARG A 221 16.71 17.75 10.41
CA ARG A 221 16.38 19.02 11.07
C ARG A 221 16.34 18.80 12.58
N ASN A 222 16.63 19.85 13.35
CA ASN A 222 16.43 19.86 14.80
C ASN A 222 15.05 19.26 15.10
N GLY A 223 15.02 18.08 15.72
CA GLY A 223 13.87 17.18 15.68
C GLY A 223 12.56 17.88 16.05
N SER A 224 11.47 17.52 15.36
CA SER A 224 10.12 18.02 15.66
C SER A 224 9.24 16.88 16.18
N PRO A 225 8.47 17.08 17.26
CA PRO A 225 7.57 16.05 17.78
C PRO A 225 6.34 15.84 16.89
N LEU A 226 5.98 16.85 16.07
CA LEU A 226 4.72 16.86 15.33
C LEU A 226 4.62 15.72 14.30
N PRO A 227 5.61 15.46 13.42
CA PRO A 227 5.46 14.41 12.42
C PRO A 227 5.40 12.99 13.01
N PRO A 228 6.24 12.60 14.00
CA PRO A 228 6.08 11.32 14.69
C PRO A 228 4.72 11.17 15.39
N LEU A 229 4.21 12.24 16.02
CA LEU A 229 2.90 12.24 16.66
C LEU A 229 1.77 12.06 15.64
N ALA A 230 1.81 12.81 14.53
CA ALA A 230 0.86 12.67 13.43
C ALA A 230 0.90 11.27 12.81
N ALA A 231 2.10 10.67 12.67
CA ALA A 231 2.26 9.31 12.19
C ALA A 231 1.70 8.26 13.17
N LEU A 232 1.82 8.50 14.48
CA LEU A 232 1.20 7.67 15.52
C LEU A 232 -0.34 7.73 15.45
N ALA A 233 -0.90 8.94 15.33
CA ALA A 233 -2.34 9.14 15.17
C ALA A 233 -2.88 8.48 13.88
N ALA A 234 -2.15 8.64 12.76
CA ALA A 234 -2.46 7.96 11.52
C ALA A 234 -2.42 6.43 11.68
N THR A 235 -1.41 5.88 12.37
CA THR A 235 -1.32 4.44 12.64
C THR A 235 -2.52 3.95 13.45
N ALA A 236 -2.93 4.67 14.49
CA ALA A 236 -4.09 4.31 15.31
C ALA A 236 -5.38 4.30 14.49
N LEU A 237 -5.58 5.32 13.66
CA LEU A 237 -6.71 5.40 12.74
C LEU A 237 -6.71 4.24 11.73
N LEU A 238 -5.58 3.97 11.08
CA LEU A 238 -5.44 2.88 10.12
C LEU A 238 -5.73 1.52 10.78
N THR A 239 -5.17 1.28 11.97
CA THR A 239 -5.42 0.05 12.75
C THR A 239 -6.91 -0.12 13.04
N ARG A 240 -7.59 0.96 13.46
CA ARG A 240 -9.04 0.95 13.72
C ARG A 240 -9.86 0.70 12.44
N LEU A 241 -9.45 1.25 11.30
CA LEU A 241 -10.15 1.09 10.01
C LEU A 241 -9.97 -0.32 9.41
N ILE A 242 -8.87 -1.00 9.72
CA ILE A 242 -8.59 -2.35 9.20
C ILE A 242 -9.20 -3.43 10.09
N THR A 243 -9.12 -3.26 11.41
CA THR A 243 -9.58 -4.25 12.41
C THR A 243 -11.09 -4.47 12.31
N PRO A 244 -11.61 -5.71 12.38
CA PRO A 244 -13.05 -5.96 12.44
C PRO A 244 -13.67 -5.18 13.61
N ARG A 245 -14.83 -4.58 13.40
CA ARG A 245 -15.73 -4.34 14.54
C ARG A 245 -16.27 -5.71 14.94
N LEU A 246 -15.74 -6.27 16.02
CA LEU A 246 -16.40 -7.41 16.66
C LEU A 246 -17.81 -6.95 17.01
N PRO A 247 -18.88 -7.71 16.70
CA PRO A 247 -20.18 -7.45 17.30
C PRO A 247 -19.96 -7.40 18.80
N ALA A 248 -20.29 -6.28 19.44
CA ALA A 248 -20.41 -6.24 20.89
C ALA A 248 -21.32 -7.41 21.26
N GLY A 249 -20.79 -8.36 22.04
CA GLY A 249 -21.46 -9.63 22.27
C GLY A 249 -22.89 -9.38 22.72
N ARG A 250 -23.85 -10.07 22.09
CA ARG A 250 -24.97 -10.57 22.87
C ARG A 250 -24.31 -11.31 24.03
N GLY A 251 -24.62 -10.88 25.26
CA GLY A 251 -24.16 -11.53 26.48
C GLY A 251 -24.37 -13.05 26.40
N PRO A 252 -23.64 -13.84 27.19
CA PRO A 252 -23.74 -15.29 27.14
C PRO A 252 -25.23 -15.67 27.18
N ALA A 253 -25.74 -16.14 26.05
CA ALA A 253 -27.08 -16.68 25.98
C ALA A 253 -27.08 -17.83 26.99
N ALA A 254 -27.92 -17.70 28.01
CA ALA A 254 -28.13 -18.71 29.02
C ALA A 254 -28.21 -20.08 28.33
N ALA A 255 -27.45 -21.04 28.86
CA ALA A 255 -27.53 -22.43 28.45
C ALA A 255 -29.01 -22.85 28.36
N PRO A 256 -29.42 -23.66 27.38
CA PRO A 256 -30.74 -24.28 27.41
C PRO A 256 -30.81 -25.13 28.67
N GLY A 257 -31.55 -24.66 29.67
CA GLY A 257 -31.84 -25.43 30.87
C GLY A 257 -32.54 -26.72 30.45
N LEU A 258 -32.03 -27.86 30.93
CA LEU A 258 -32.76 -29.11 30.92
C LEU A 258 -34.11 -28.90 31.60
N ALA A 259 -35.16 -29.49 31.00
CA ALA A 259 -36.48 -29.57 31.58
C ALA A 259 -36.41 -30.31 32.93
N GLY A 260 -36.67 -29.57 34.02
CA GLY A 260 -36.93 -30.09 35.35
C GLY A 260 -38.37 -29.79 35.74
N ASN A 261 -39.10 -30.86 36.03
CA ASN A 261 -40.52 -30.98 36.36
C ASN A 261 -41.02 -30.00 37.45
N PRO A 262 -42.29 -29.52 37.45
CA PRO A 262 -42.84 -28.71 38.51
C PRO A 262 -43.44 -29.60 39.61
N ALA A 263 -43.00 -29.44 40.85
CA ALA A 263 -43.76 -29.92 42.00
C ALA A 263 -43.38 -29.16 43.28
N SER A 264 -44.43 -28.74 43.99
CA SER A 264 -44.53 -28.55 45.45
C SER A 264 -44.39 -27.12 45.99
N GLY A 265 -45.54 -26.55 46.40
CA GLY A 265 -45.73 -26.08 47.77
C GLY A 265 -45.67 -24.57 48.05
N PRO A 266 -46.66 -23.99 48.74
CA PRO A 266 -46.80 -22.54 48.94
C PRO A 266 -46.11 -22.08 50.23
N ILE A 267 -45.53 -20.87 50.21
CA ILE A 267 -45.24 -20.10 51.44
C ILE A 267 -45.60 -18.65 51.17
N ASP A 268 -46.65 -18.20 51.84
CA ASP A 268 -46.98 -16.79 52.06
C ASP A 268 -45.88 -16.11 52.86
N SER A 269 -45.49 -14.91 52.45
CA SER A 269 -44.99 -13.87 53.36
C SER A 269 -45.20 -12.51 52.70
N ASP A 270 -46.22 -11.81 53.15
CA ASP A 270 -46.33 -10.36 53.08
C ASP A 270 -45.02 -9.68 53.48
N LEU A 271 -44.67 -8.61 52.78
CA LEU A 271 -44.08 -7.37 53.31
C LEU A 271 -43.85 -6.36 52.17
N SER A 272 -44.77 -5.40 52.05
CA SER A 272 -44.49 -4.04 51.56
C SER A 272 -44.38 -3.10 52.78
N PRO A 273 -43.93 -1.83 52.71
CA PRO A 273 -43.53 -1.03 51.54
C PRO A 273 -42.20 -0.24 51.75
N SER A 274 -41.71 0.43 50.69
CA SER A 274 -41.52 1.91 50.65
C SER A 274 -40.35 2.39 49.76
N THR A 275 -40.63 3.52 49.09
CA THR A 275 -39.72 4.60 48.62
C THR A 275 -38.95 4.51 47.29
N THR A 276 -39.52 5.24 46.31
CA THR A 276 -39.02 5.95 45.10
C THR A 276 -37.69 6.72 45.30
N PRO A 277 -37.05 7.37 44.27
CA PRO A 277 -37.35 7.43 42.82
C PRO A 277 -36.13 7.26 41.86
N ALA A 278 -36.45 7.25 40.56
CA ALA A 278 -35.55 7.22 39.40
C ALA A 278 -34.64 8.46 39.24
N PRO A 279 -33.57 8.37 38.44
CA PRO A 279 -33.04 9.50 37.70
C PRO A 279 -33.16 9.29 36.17
N THR A 280 -34.04 10.09 35.59
CA THR A 280 -33.83 11.00 34.45
C THR A 280 -32.87 10.57 33.33
N GLN A 281 -33.47 10.23 32.18
CA GLN A 281 -32.82 10.26 30.88
C GLN A 281 -32.48 11.71 30.50
N ILE A 282 -31.20 12.00 30.29
CA ILE A 282 -30.76 13.22 29.61
C ILE A 282 -30.43 12.86 28.16
N THR A 283 -31.22 13.45 27.27
CA THR A 283 -31.02 13.57 25.84
C THR A 283 -29.76 14.40 25.54
N GLN A 284 -28.85 13.84 24.74
CA GLN A 284 -27.90 14.64 23.95
C GLN A 284 -28.00 14.18 22.49
N ALA A 285 -28.95 14.83 21.80
CA ALA A 285 -28.92 15.01 20.36
C ALA A 285 -28.25 16.37 20.07
N ALA A 286 -27.60 16.43 18.90
CA ALA A 286 -27.05 17.60 18.20
C ALA A 286 -25.57 17.98 18.45
N ALA A 287 -24.74 17.64 17.46
CA ALA A 287 -23.56 18.33 16.90
C ALA A 287 -22.60 17.25 16.34
N GLU A 288 -22.16 17.18 15.09
CA GLU A 288 -22.19 18.06 13.94
C GLU A 288 -22.00 17.20 12.67
N ALA A 289 -22.69 17.59 11.60
CA ALA A 289 -22.54 17.02 10.27
C ALA A 289 -21.25 17.56 9.61
N VAL A 290 -20.35 16.67 9.19
CA VAL A 290 -19.17 17.04 8.38
C VAL A 290 -19.43 16.68 6.91
N PRO A 291 -19.41 17.65 5.97
CA PRO A 291 -19.80 17.41 4.59
C PRO A 291 -18.72 16.68 3.77
N ARG A 292 -19.18 15.64 3.06
CA ARG A 292 -18.46 14.93 2.00
C ARG A 292 -18.26 15.85 0.79
N ARG A 293 -17.11 16.51 0.65
CA ARG A 293 -16.60 17.05 -0.64
C ARG A 293 -15.16 17.52 -0.48
N LEU A 294 -14.18 16.59 -0.59
CA LEU A 294 -12.77 16.89 -0.86
C LEU A 294 -11.95 15.61 -1.05
N VAL A 295 -12.30 14.80 -2.06
CA VAL A 295 -11.45 13.66 -2.50
C VAL A 295 -11.27 13.64 -4.03
N GLY A 296 -11.87 14.58 -4.77
CA GLY A 296 -11.88 14.55 -6.25
C GLY A 296 -10.94 15.51 -6.98
N ALA A 297 -10.29 16.48 -6.31
CA ALA A 297 -9.69 17.63 -7.00
C ALA A 297 -8.16 17.58 -7.16
N ALA A 298 -7.44 16.66 -6.50
CA ALA A 298 -5.98 16.67 -6.48
C ALA A 298 -5.29 15.93 -7.65
N VAL A 299 -6.05 15.27 -8.54
CA VAL A 299 -5.49 14.40 -9.60
C VAL A 299 -5.46 15.05 -11.00
N SER A 300 -6.17 16.16 -11.25
CA SER A 300 -6.26 16.76 -12.59
C SER A 300 -5.48 18.06 -12.82
N ALA A 301 -4.79 18.62 -11.82
CA ALA A 301 -4.17 19.94 -11.96
C ALA A 301 -2.69 19.95 -12.40
N ALA A 302 -2.04 18.78 -12.52
CA ALA A 302 -0.60 18.69 -12.84
C ALA A 302 -0.30 18.49 -14.35
N ALA A 303 -1.32 18.39 -15.22
CA ALA A 303 -1.14 18.06 -16.64
C ALA A 303 -1.43 19.21 -17.62
N SER A 304 -1.66 20.45 -17.16
CA SER A 304 -2.13 21.54 -18.03
C SER A 304 -1.41 22.87 -17.81
N ARG A 305 -0.09 22.87 -17.58
CA ARG A 305 0.76 24.06 -17.73
C ARG A 305 2.12 23.70 -18.31
N GLY A 306 2.18 23.58 -19.63
CA GLY A 306 3.43 23.31 -20.35
C GLY A 306 3.25 23.11 -21.86
N ALA A 307 2.49 23.98 -22.53
CA ALA A 307 2.50 24.06 -24.00
C ALA A 307 1.82 25.37 -24.45
N ARG A 308 2.56 26.48 -24.42
CA ARG A 308 2.24 27.67 -25.23
C ARG A 308 3.50 28.08 -25.97
N GLY A 309 3.66 27.52 -27.14
CA GLY A 309 4.62 27.94 -28.14
C GLY A 309 4.02 27.65 -29.51
N THR A 310 3.72 28.72 -30.25
CA THR A 310 3.72 28.81 -31.72
C THR A 310 2.97 27.74 -32.52
N LEU A 311 1.82 28.12 -33.09
CA LEU A 311 1.66 28.31 -34.54
C LEU A 311 0.24 28.83 -34.84
N ARG A 312 0.19 30.01 -35.46
CA ARG A 312 -1.00 30.75 -35.87
C ARG A 312 -1.01 30.75 -37.40
N GLY A 313 -2.12 30.31 -38.00
CA GLY A 313 -2.44 30.56 -39.41
C GLY A 313 -2.70 29.29 -40.22
N LEU A 314 -3.96 28.98 -40.49
CA LEU A 314 -4.65 29.40 -41.72
C LEU A 314 -6.10 28.92 -41.67
N ARG A 315 -6.99 29.81 -42.10
CA ARG A 315 -8.43 29.62 -42.28
C ARG A 315 -8.68 28.72 -43.49
N THR A 316 -9.78 27.93 -43.48
CA THR A 316 -10.87 28.02 -44.47
C THR A 316 -12.11 27.25 -44.00
N THR A 317 -13.25 27.74 -44.48
CA THR A 317 -14.66 27.51 -44.11
C THR A 317 -15.28 26.20 -44.65
N PRO A 318 -16.49 25.83 -44.17
CA PRO A 318 -17.22 24.62 -44.56
C PRO A 318 -18.34 24.89 -45.59
N ALA A 319 -18.73 23.87 -46.37
CA ALA A 319 -20.10 23.64 -46.89
C ALA A 319 -20.09 22.58 -48.02
N GLY A 320 -21.11 21.73 -48.10
CA GLY A 320 -21.35 20.89 -49.27
C GLY A 320 -22.26 19.69 -48.99
N ARG A 321 -23.56 19.88 -49.25
CA ARG A 321 -24.68 18.94 -49.03
C ARG A 321 -24.77 17.84 -50.14
N PRO A 322 -25.69 16.86 -50.00
CA PRO A 322 -25.64 15.50 -50.55
C PRO A 322 -26.42 15.37 -51.87
N ALA A 323 -26.53 14.15 -52.43
CA ALA A 323 -27.78 13.59 -52.97
C ALA A 323 -27.62 12.22 -53.69
N LEU A 324 -28.74 11.46 -53.67
CA LEU A 324 -29.22 10.49 -54.68
C LEU A 324 -28.55 9.10 -54.74
N MET A 325 -29.25 7.97 -54.92
CA MET A 325 -30.65 7.70 -55.31
C MET A 325 -31.03 6.22 -55.02
N ARG A 326 -32.31 6.00 -54.64
CA ARG A 326 -33.27 4.88 -54.93
C ARG A 326 -32.69 3.50 -55.28
N GLY A 327 -33.06 2.36 -54.64
CA GLY A 327 -34.40 1.78 -54.35
C GLY A 327 -34.75 0.70 -55.40
N PRO A 328 -35.81 -0.14 -55.31
CA PRO A 328 -36.54 -0.74 -54.17
C PRO A 328 -36.93 -2.24 -54.40
N ARG A 329 -37.84 -2.78 -53.56
CA ARG A 329 -38.72 -3.99 -53.66
C ARG A 329 -38.43 -5.08 -52.60
N ALA A 330 -39.38 -5.72 -51.94
CA ALA A 330 -40.85 -5.61 -51.89
C ALA A 330 -41.37 -6.35 -50.63
N ALA A 331 -42.63 -6.06 -50.32
CA ALA A 331 -43.52 -6.54 -49.26
C ALA A 331 -43.55 -8.07 -49.05
N THR A 332 -43.92 -8.56 -47.85
CA THR A 332 -45.34 -8.81 -47.46
C THR A 332 -45.50 -9.38 -46.04
N HIS A 333 -46.47 -8.79 -45.33
CA HIS A 333 -47.47 -9.31 -44.37
C HIS A 333 -47.25 -10.51 -43.43
N GLY A 334 -47.68 -10.32 -42.17
CA GLY A 334 -48.29 -11.37 -41.33
C GLY A 334 -48.27 -11.09 -39.82
N LEU A 335 -49.32 -10.44 -39.28
CA LEU A 335 -49.72 -10.45 -37.85
C LEU A 335 -50.99 -11.35 -37.71
N PRO A 336 -51.56 -11.55 -36.51
CA PRO A 336 -51.18 -12.46 -35.44
C PRO A 336 -52.27 -13.54 -35.19
N ALA A 337 -52.02 -14.57 -34.39
CA ALA A 337 -53.05 -15.54 -33.98
C ALA A 337 -53.11 -15.74 -32.47
N THR A 338 -54.27 -15.42 -31.92
CA THR A 338 -54.79 -15.72 -30.58
C THR A 338 -55.43 -17.11 -30.50
N ARG A 339 -55.21 -17.82 -29.38
CA ARG A 339 -56.07 -18.83 -28.69
C ARG A 339 -55.14 -19.83 -27.98
N ALA A 340 -55.45 -20.47 -26.87
CA ALA A 340 -56.60 -20.47 -25.96
C ALA A 340 -56.11 -21.07 -24.62
N ALA A 341 -56.87 -20.82 -23.56
CA ALA A 341 -56.69 -21.36 -22.23
C ALA A 341 -56.88 -22.88 -22.18
N THR A 342 -56.07 -23.55 -21.35
CA THR A 342 -56.41 -24.81 -20.70
C THR A 342 -56.00 -24.75 -19.23
N HIS A 343 -57.00 -24.92 -18.37
CA HIS A 343 -56.88 -25.13 -16.94
C HIS A 343 -55.96 -26.32 -16.62
N GLY A 344 -54.98 -26.09 -15.74
CA GLY A 344 -54.19 -27.11 -15.07
C GLY A 344 -54.13 -26.78 -13.57
N LEU A 345 -54.61 -27.72 -12.76
CA LEU A 345 -54.71 -27.68 -11.29
C LEU A 345 -53.34 -27.44 -10.61
N PRO A 346 -53.32 -26.90 -9.37
CA PRO A 346 -52.08 -26.64 -8.66
C PRO A 346 -51.44 -27.96 -8.20
N ALA A 347 -50.25 -28.25 -8.73
CA ALA A 347 -49.38 -29.28 -8.17
C ALA A 347 -49.00 -28.88 -6.73
N THR A 348 -49.52 -29.63 -5.77
CA THR A 348 -49.07 -29.63 -4.38
C THR A 348 -47.57 -29.90 -4.37
N ARG A 349 -46.80 -28.84 -4.09
CA ARG A 349 -45.36 -28.92 -3.87
C ARG A 349 -45.17 -29.67 -2.56
N ALA A 350 -45.04 -30.98 -2.63
CA ALA A 350 -44.59 -31.80 -1.52
C ALA A 350 -43.27 -31.21 -1.03
N ALA A 351 -43.30 -30.62 0.15
CA ALA A 351 -42.12 -30.19 0.87
C ALA A 351 -41.34 -31.47 1.20
N THR A 352 -40.39 -31.82 0.33
CA THR A 352 -39.31 -32.71 0.71
C THR A 352 -38.52 -32.00 1.82
N HIS A 353 -38.87 -32.32 3.07
CA HIS A 353 -38.06 -32.10 4.26
C HIS A 353 -36.76 -32.92 4.12
N GLY A 354 -35.88 -32.48 3.22
CA GLY A 354 -34.54 -33.01 3.03
C GLY A 354 -33.56 -32.30 3.96
N LEU A 355 -33.27 -32.93 5.10
CA LEU A 355 -32.04 -32.85 5.90
C LEU A 355 -31.61 -31.45 6.43
N PRO A 356 -31.91 -31.11 7.71
CA PRO A 356 -31.32 -29.94 8.39
C PRO A 356 -29.80 -30.07 8.64
N ALA A 357 -29.24 -31.28 8.55
CA ALA A 357 -27.84 -31.55 8.88
C ALA A 357 -26.83 -30.91 7.90
N THR A 358 -27.14 -30.84 6.59
CA THR A 358 -26.26 -30.24 5.57
C THR A 358 -26.24 -28.71 5.64
N ARG A 359 -27.34 -28.09 6.04
CA ARG A 359 -27.42 -26.63 6.26
C ARG A 359 -26.68 -26.21 7.53
N ALA A 360 -26.80 -27.00 8.61
CA ALA A 360 -26.12 -26.75 9.87
C ALA A 360 -24.57 -26.87 9.74
N THR A 361 -24.09 -27.92 9.08
CA THR A 361 -22.63 -28.10 8.81
C THR A 361 -22.06 -27.03 7.88
N THR A 362 -22.80 -26.63 6.84
CA THR A 362 -22.39 -25.53 5.94
C THR A 362 -22.33 -24.18 6.65
N THR A 363 -23.25 -23.94 7.58
CA THR A 363 -23.32 -22.70 8.37
C THR A 363 -22.19 -22.65 9.41
N ALA A 364 -21.93 -23.75 10.12
CA ALA A 364 -20.83 -23.87 11.07
C ALA A 364 -19.45 -23.73 10.39
N GLY A 365 -19.25 -24.38 9.25
CA GLY A 365 -18.00 -24.24 8.47
C GLY A 365 -17.79 -22.83 7.92
N THR A 366 -18.87 -22.11 7.59
CA THR A 366 -18.78 -20.71 7.15
C THR A 366 -18.48 -19.76 8.32
N ALA A 367 -19.07 -19.99 9.49
CA ALA A 367 -18.79 -19.24 10.72
C ALA A 367 -17.34 -19.41 11.21
N LEU A 368 -16.80 -20.64 11.18
CA LEU A 368 -15.40 -20.90 11.53
C LEU A 368 -14.44 -20.20 10.55
N ARG A 369 -14.78 -20.20 9.25
CA ARG A 369 -14.01 -19.47 8.24
C ARG A 369 -14.04 -17.96 8.48
N THR A 370 -15.20 -17.35 8.72
CA THR A 370 -15.28 -15.91 8.97
C THR A 370 -14.53 -15.52 10.26
N SER A 371 -14.62 -16.35 11.30
CA SER A 371 -13.85 -16.18 12.55
C SER A 371 -12.33 -16.25 12.32
N ALA A 372 -11.84 -17.25 11.58
CA ALA A 372 -10.41 -17.39 11.27
C ALA A 372 -9.86 -16.23 10.43
N THR A 373 -10.61 -15.72 9.45
CA THR A 373 -10.22 -14.53 8.69
C THR A 373 -10.19 -13.28 9.57
N ALA A 374 -11.18 -13.13 10.46
CA ALA A 374 -11.25 -12.02 11.40
C ALA A 374 -10.06 -12.04 12.38
N ALA A 375 -9.74 -13.21 12.94
CA ALA A 375 -8.58 -13.41 13.80
C ALA A 375 -7.27 -13.07 13.09
N LEU A 376 -7.03 -13.63 11.88
CA LEU A 376 -5.83 -13.33 11.09
C LEU A 376 -5.69 -11.83 10.81
N ARG A 377 -6.78 -11.16 10.42
CA ARG A 377 -6.80 -9.72 10.20
C ARG A 377 -6.46 -8.94 11.47
N THR A 378 -7.06 -9.29 12.60
CA THR A 378 -6.76 -8.65 13.88
C THR A 378 -5.30 -8.84 14.28
N THR A 379 -4.76 -10.06 14.13
CA THR A 379 -3.35 -10.35 14.42
C THR A 379 -2.40 -9.55 13.53
N LEU A 380 -2.67 -9.45 12.23
CA LEU A 380 -1.84 -8.68 11.29
C LEU A 380 -1.93 -7.16 11.54
N SER A 381 -3.12 -6.64 11.85
CA SER A 381 -3.32 -5.25 12.27
C SER A 381 -2.59 -4.93 13.58
N ALA A 382 -2.63 -5.85 14.55
CA ALA A 382 -1.90 -5.71 15.80
C ALA A 382 -0.38 -5.75 15.58
N ALA A 383 0.11 -6.64 14.71
CA ALA A 383 1.51 -6.68 14.31
C ALA A 383 1.95 -5.36 13.63
N TYR A 384 1.12 -4.81 12.73
CA TYR A 384 1.34 -3.49 12.14
C TYR A 384 1.48 -2.41 13.21
N ALA A 385 0.50 -2.28 14.12
CA ALA A 385 0.55 -1.28 15.18
C ALA A 385 1.79 -1.48 16.09
N ALA A 386 2.05 -2.72 16.51
CA ALA A 386 3.18 -3.05 17.38
C ALA A 386 4.55 -2.69 16.76
N THR A 387 4.68 -2.72 15.44
CA THR A 387 5.94 -2.35 14.77
C THR A 387 6.28 -0.87 14.85
N VAL A 388 5.30 0.02 14.98
CA VAL A 388 5.51 1.49 14.87
C VAL A 388 5.18 2.28 16.13
N VAL A 389 4.27 1.80 16.98
CA VAL A 389 3.76 2.57 18.13
C VAL A 389 4.89 3.01 19.05
N ARG A 390 5.74 2.08 19.50
CA ARG A 390 6.82 2.39 20.43
C ARG A 390 7.87 3.33 19.81
N PRO A 391 8.42 3.06 18.61
CA PRO A 391 9.36 3.98 17.97
C PRO A 391 8.81 5.38 17.69
N TYR A 392 7.57 5.51 17.19
CA TYR A 392 6.95 6.82 16.95
C TYR A 392 6.67 7.57 18.25
N PHE A 393 6.20 6.89 19.28
CA PHE A 393 5.99 7.48 20.59
C PHE A 393 7.30 8.02 21.20
N HIS A 394 8.39 7.23 21.15
CA HIS A 394 9.70 7.69 21.61
C HIS A 394 10.22 8.89 20.81
N ALA A 395 10.07 8.89 19.49
CA ALA A 395 10.49 10.01 18.65
C ALA A 395 9.62 11.27 18.85
N ALA A 396 8.34 11.11 19.20
CA ALA A 396 7.44 12.22 19.54
C ALA A 396 7.80 12.85 20.88
N LEU A 397 8.09 12.03 21.91
CA LEU A 397 8.46 12.54 23.24
C LEU A 397 9.88 13.10 23.29
N ASN A 398 10.80 12.52 22.51
CA ASN A 398 12.22 12.90 22.53
C ASN A 398 12.70 13.15 21.08
N PRO A 399 12.34 14.30 20.48
CA PRO A 399 12.70 14.59 19.10
C PRO A 399 14.22 14.67 18.93
N SER A 400 14.80 13.66 18.28
CA SER A 400 16.23 13.60 18.00
C SER A 400 16.49 12.80 16.71
N PRO A 401 17.53 13.14 15.92
CA PRO A 401 17.87 12.42 14.70
C PRO A 401 17.92 10.88 14.83
N PRO A 402 18.58 10.29 15.85
CA PRO A 402 18.64 8.82 15.96
C PRO A 402 17.27 8.18 16.25
N LEU A 403 16.42 8.83 17.05
CA LEU A 403 15.09 8.32 17.35
C LEU A 403 14.15 8.47 16.15
N THR A 404 14.23 9.57 15.40
CA THR A 404 13.49 9.76 14.15
C THR A 404 13.89 8.72 13.11
N GLN A 405 15.19 8.46 12.91
CA GLN A 405 15.67 7.41 12.00
C GLN A 405 15.18 6.01 12.41
N ARG A 406 15.16 5.70 13.72
CA ARG A 406 14.61 4.45 14.23
C ARG A 406 13.10 4.34 13.99
N ALA A 407 12.37 5.44 14.19
CA ALA A 407 10.95 5.57 13.89
C ALA A 407 10.66 5.29 12.42
N VAL A 408 11.38 5.92 11.50
CA VAL A 408 11.15 5.74 10.06
C VAL A 408 11.53 4.34 9.60
N GLY A 409 12.67 3.81 10.07
CA GLY A 409 13.04 2.42 9.82
C GLY A 409 11.99 1.42 10.36
N SER A 410 11.28 1.76 11.44
CA SER A 410 10.15 0.97 11.93
C SER A 410 8.91 1.09 11.04
N GLY A 411 8.60 2.30 10.58
CA GLY A 411 7.52 2.58 9.63
C GLY A 411 7.67 1.83 8.30
N ILE A 412 8.88 1.73 7.78
CA ILE A 412 9.20 0.94 6.58
C ILE A 412 8.97 -0.55 6.83
N ARG A 413 9.40 -1.07 7.99
CA ARG A 413 9.17 -2.49 8.35
C ARG A 413 7.69 -2.81 8.55
N ALA A 414 6.90 -1.81 8.95
CA ALA A 414 5.45 -1.95 9.15
C ALA A 414 4.66 -2.11 7.85
N THR A 415 5.25 -1.76 6.70
CA THR A 415 4.60 -1.87 5.40
C THR A 415 4.17 -3.30 5.08
N ILE A 416 4.99 -4.32 5.37
CA ILE A 416 4.63 -5.71 5.09
C ILE A 416 3.45 -6.20 5.95
N PRO A 417 3.45 -6.04 7.29
CA PRO A 417 2.26 -6.30 8.10
C PRO A 417 1.01 -5.56 7.63
N LEU A 418 1.15 -4.30 7.22
CA LEU A 418 0.03 -3.50 6.71
C LEU A 418 -0.55 -4.10 5.42
N GLN A 419 0.28 -4.41 4.43
CA GLN A 419 -0.14 -5.04 3.17
C GLN A 419 -0.85 -6.38 3.44
N ALA A 420 -0.29 -7.20 4.35
CA ALA A 420 -0.90 -8.46 4.74
C ALA A 420 -2.27 -8.26 5.42
N ALA A 421 -2.39 -7.26 6.31
CA ALA A 421 -3.64 -6.92 6.98
C ALA A 421 -4.70 -6.41 5.97
N LEU A 422 -4.29 -5.64 4.96
CA LEU A 422 -5.16 -5.19 3.86
C LEU A 422 -5.64 -6.38 3.00
N ALA A 423 -4.76 -7.33 2.68
CA ALA A 423 -5.17 -8.56 1.98
C ALA A 423 -6.15 -9.41 2.81
N ALA A 424 -5.91 -9.53 4.12
CA ALA A 424 -6.81 -10.23 5.04
C ALA A 424 -8.18 -9.53 5.19
N ARG A 425 -8.20 -8.19 5.16
CA ARG A 425 -9.43 -7.36 5.15
C ARG A 425 -10.33 -7.66 3.96
N SER A 426 -9.75 -8.05 2.83
CA SER A 426 -10.49 -8.44 1.63
C SER A 426 -10.84 -9.94 1.57
N GLY A 427 -10.60 -10.69 2.66
CA GLY A 427 -10.94 -12.11 2.76
C GLY A 427 -9.91 -13.08 2.18
N ALA A 428 -8.82 -12.58 1.59
CA ALA A 428 -7.81 -13.39 0.92
C ALA A 428 -6.74 -13.93 1.90
N ARG A 429 -7.05 -14.97 2.67
CA ARG A 429 -6.12 -15.55 3.67
C ARG A 429 -4.79 -16.00 3.07
N THR A 430 -4.82 -16.73 1.96
CA THR A 430 -3.60 -17.22 1.30
C THR A 430 -2.73 -16.05 0.85
N GLY A 431 -3.33 -15.02 0.24
CA GLY A 431 -2.62 -13.80 -0.14
C GLY A 431 -2.00 -13.09 1.07
N ALA A 432 -2.75 -12.95 2.16
CA ALA A 432 -2.25 -12.34 3.39
C ALA A 432 -1.07 -13.10 4.01
N LEU A 433 -1.12 -14.43 4.03
CA LEU A 433 -0.02 -15.27 4.51
C LEU A 433 1.21 -15.22 3.59
N LEU A 434 1.01 -15.22 2.28
CA LEU A 434 2.09 -15.05 1.30
C LEU A 434 2.80 -13.70 1.48
N VAL A 435 2.04 -12.61 1.64
CA VAL A 435 2.61 -11.29 1.90
C VAL A 435 3.32 -11.26 3.26
N ALA A 436 2.73 -11.82 4.32
CA ALA A 436 3.35 -11.89 5.64
C ALA A 436 4.68 -12.67 5.63
N ALA A 437 4.77 -13.73 4.82
CA ALA A 437 5.98 -14.53 4.64
C ALA A 437 7.13 -13.73 3.99
N LEU A 438 6.86 -12.65 3.24
CA LEU A 438 7.92 -11.79 2.69
C LEU A 438 8.74 -11.10 3.79
N ALA A 439 8.17 -10.85 4.98
CA ALA A 439 8.87 -10.16 6.07
C ALA A 439 10.09 -10.91 6.64
N PRO A 440 10.03 -12.21 6.97
CA PRO A 440 11.22 -12.96 7.39
C PRO A 440 12.21 -13.18 6.24
N LEU A 441 11.74 -13.36 4.99
CA LEU A 441 12.62 -13.50 3.82
C LEU A 441 13.45 -12.24 3.58
N GLY A 442 12.82 -11.06 3.58
CA GLY A 442 13.52 -9.77 3.45
C GLY A 442 14.57 -9.57 4.55
N ARG A 443 14.25 -9.94 5.80
CA ARG A 443 15.21 -9.89 6.91
C ARG A 443 16.39 -10.86 6.76
N LYS A 444 16.18 -12.04 6.17
CA LYS A 444 17.26 -13.02 5.93
C LYS A 444 18.18 -12.57 4.80
N PHE A 445 17.62 -12.02 3.73
CA PHE A 445 18.39 -11.50 2.59
C PHE A 445 19.15 -10.21 2.93
N ALA A 446 18.53 -9.26 3.65
CA ALA A 446 19.21 -8.04 4.08
C ALA A 446 20.47 -8.36 4.92
N ARG A 447 20.40 -9.36 5.80
CA ARG A 447 21.56 -9.81 6.58
C ARG A 447 22.67 -10.44 5.75
N LYS A 448 22.35 -11.09 4.62
CA LYS A 448 23.36 -11.67 3.73
C LYS A 448 24.08 -10.63 2.87
N VAL A 449 23.38 -9.56 2.48
CA VAL A 449 23.95 -8.49 1.64
C VAL A 449 24.72 -7.47 2.48
N SER A 450 24.37 -7.26 3.75
CA SER A 450 25.12 -6.40 4.68
C SER A 450 26.35 -7.05 5.33
N VAL A 451 26.60 -8.35 5.09
CA VAL A 451 27.76 -9.10 5.63
C VAL A 451 28.73 -9.39 4.48
N THR A 452 29.29 -8.34 3.89
CA THR A 452 30.50 -8.33 3.05
C THR A 452 30.92 -6.89 2.79
#